data_AF-A0A932PA01-F1
#
_entry.id   AF-A0A932PA01-F1
#
_cell.length_a   1.000
_cell.length_b   1.000
_cell.length_c   1.000
_cell.angle_alpha   90.00
_cell.angle_beta   90.00
_cell.angle_gamma   90.00
#
_symmetry.space_group_name_H-M   'P 1'
#
loop_
_entity.id
_entity.type
_entity.pdbx_description
1 polymer ?
#
loop_
_entity_poly.entity_id
_entity_poly.type
_entity_poly.pdbx_seq_one_letter_code
_entity_poly.pdbx_strand_id
1 'polypeptide(L)'
;MYVQKDFPHRLGLTIFGSGIVLSSVAWGLRRSPLYWGILLLSAAVDACLYYLVGDVTVCYRCLAQYRGNERSPGHAPFDLAIGERYRQERLRLEMLRSKSRTESGGPRSLGG
;
A
#
# COMPACT_ATOMS: atom_id res chain seq x y z
N MET A 1 13.40 8.02 -5.35
CA MET A 1 12.47 7.75 -4.24
C MET A 1 11.18 8.49 -4.54
N TYR A 2 10.04 8.12 -3.98
CA TYR A 2 8.76 8.80 -4.20
C TYR A 2 8.05 9.04 -2.87
N VAL A 3 7.21 10.07 -2.82
CA VAL A 3 6.37 10.37 -1.65
C VAL A 3 5.01 9.71 -1.82
N GLN A 4 4.53 9.07 -0.77
CA GLN A 4 3.21 8.45 -0.71
C GLN A 4 2.57 8.75 0.65
N LYS A 5 1.23 8.81 0.71
CA LYS A 5 0.50 8.91 1.98
C LYS A 5 0.64 7.59 2.75
N ASP A 6 1.11 7.63 4.00
CA ASP A 6 1.29 6.42 4.83
C ASP A 6 -0.03 5.99 5.45
N PHE A 7 -0.97 5.54 4.62
CA PHE A 7 -2.29 5.14 5.10
C PHE A 7 -2.20 3.72 5.68
N PRO A 8 -2.33 3.52 7.01
CA PRO A 8 -2.34 2.18 7.55
C PRO A 8 -3.64 1.49 7.14
N HIS A 9 -3.53 0.42 6.34
CA HIS A 9 -4.68 -0.34 5.86
C HIS A 9 -5.63 -0.78 6.98
N ARG A 10 -5.09 -1.06 8.18
CA ARG A 10 -5.89 -1.42 9.36
C ARG A 10 -6.85 -0.30 9.78
N LEU A 11 -6.41 0.96 9.81
CA LEU A 11 -7.29 2.07 10.21
C LEU A 11 -8.42 2.26 9.21
N GLY A 12 -8.10 2.30 7.91
CA GLY A 12 -9.11 2.43 6.86
C GLY A 12 -10.15 1.30 6.94
N LEU A 13 -9.71 0.05 7.13
CA LEU A 13 -10.62 -1.09 7.24
C LEU A 13 -11.49 -1.04 8.50
N THR A 14 -10.93 -0.60 9.64
CA THR A 14 -11.72 -0.47 10.89
C THR A 14 -12.79 0.62 10.78
N ILE A 15 -12.47 1.76 10.15
CA ILE A 15 -13.43 2.86 9.97
C ILE A 15 -14.54 2.40 9.03
N PHE A 16 -14.18 1.87 7.85
CA PHE A 16 -15.13 1.33 6.89
C PHE A 16 -16.04 0.26 7.51
N GLY A 17 -15.46 -0.71 8.21
CA GLY A 17 -16.21 -1.75 8.91
C GLY A 17 -17.17 -1.19 9.97
N SER A 18 -16.71 -0.20 10.75
CA SER A 18 -17.56 0.46 11.74
C SER A 18 -18.74 1.21 11.09
N GLY A 19 -18.50 1.87 9.95
CA GLY A 19 -19.54 2.57 9.18
C GLY A 19 -20.61 1.62 8.66
N ILE A 20 -20.23 0.44 8.16
CA ILE A 20 -21.18 -0.60 7.74
C ILE A 20 -22.02 -1.07 8.92
N VAL A 21 -21.40 -1.39 10.06
CA VAL A 21 -22.13 -1.91 11.22
C VAL A 21 -23.11 -0.87 11.76
N LEU A 22 -22.66 0.37 11.95
CA LEU A 22 -23.49 1.46 12.47
C LEU A 22 -24.64 1.82 11.51
N SER A 23 -24.37 1.89 10.21
CA SER A 23 -25.40 2.20 9.21
C SER A 23 -26.43 1.07 9.10
N SER A 24 -26.01 -0.19 9.15
CA SER A 24 -26.91 -1.36 9.12
C SER A 24 -27.84 -1.41 10.33
N VAL A 25 -27.31 -1.11 11.53
CA VAL A 25 -28.11 -1.01 12.77
C VAL A 25 -29.11 0.15 12.69
N ALA A 26 -28.68 1.33 12.23
CA ALA A 26 -29.56 2.49 12.10
C ALA A 26 -30.68 2.29 11.08
N TRP A 27 -30.40 1.59 9.98
CA TRP A 27 -31.40 1.17 8.99
C TRP A 27 -32.43 0.22 9.61
N GLY A 28 -31.98 -0.81 10.34
CA GLY A 28 -32.86 -1.76 11.03
C GLY A 28 -33.81 -1.10 12.03
N LEU A 29 -33.41 0.03 12.63
CA LEU A 29 -34.22 0.82 13.56
C LEU A 29 -35.23 1.76 12.87
N ARG A 30 -35.32 1.77 11.53
CA ARG A 30 -36.21 2.64 10.70
C ARG A 30 -36.06 4.15 11.00
N ARG A 31 -34.90 4.59 11.47
CA ARG A 31 -34.62 5.99 11.80
C ARG A 31 -33.94 6.69 10.62
N SER A 32 -34.74 7.15 9.64
CA SER A 32 -34.23 7.82 8.43
C SER A 32 -33.19 8.93 8.63
N PRO A 33 -33.31 9.87 9.60
CA PRO A 33 -32.29 10.91 9.76
C PRO A 33 -30.96 10.38 10.35
N LEU A 34 -30.99 9.32 11.15
CA LEU A 34 -29.78 8.75 11.75
C LEU A 34 -28.91 8.03 10.72
N TYR A 35 -29.53 7.37 9.73
CA TYR A 35 -28.81 6.75 8.63
C TYR A 35 -27.93 7.76 7.87
N TRP A 36 -28.53 8.87 7.44
CA TRP A 36 -27.79 9.92 6.74
C TRP A 36 -26.72 10.57 7.63
N GLY A 37 -27.01 10.78 8.91
CA GLY A 37 -26.05 11.30 9.87
C GLY A 37 -24.82 10.41 10.06
N ILE A 38 -25.01 9.09 10.15
CA ILE A 38 -23.91 8.12 10.30
C ILE A 38 -23.03 8.06 9.05
N LEU A 39 -23.65 8.08 7.86
CA LEU A 39 -22.89 8.09 6.60
C LEU A 39 -22.06 9.37 6.47
N LEU A 40 -22.66 10.52 6.77
CA LEU A 40 -21.97 11.81 6.70
C LEU A 40 -20.85 11.89 7.74
N LEU A 41 -21.09 11.39 8.95
CA LEU A 41 -20.07 11.31 10.00
C LEU A 41 -18.91 10.40 9.58
N SER A 42 -19.20 9.23 9.01
CA SER A 42 -18.15 8.32 8.51
C SER A 42 -17.30 9.00 7.45
N ALA A 43 -17.93 9.62 6.45
CA ALA A 43 -17.21 10.35 5.40
C ALA A 43 -16.36 11.51 5.96
N ALA A 44 -16.86 12.22 6.97
CA ALA A 44 -16.11 13.29 7.64
C ALA A 44 -14.90 12.74 8.42
N VAL A 45 -15.04 11.60 9.09
CA VAL A 45 -13.94 10.92 9.78
C VAL A 45 -12.87 10.47 8.78
N ASP A 46 -13.28 9.86 7.66
CA ASP A 46 -12.37 9.45 6.59
C ASP A 46 -11.58 10.65 6.03
N ALA A 47 -12.26 11.76 5.78
CA ALA A 47 -11.63 13.01 5.34
C ALA A 47 -10.67 13.59 6.39
N CYS A 48 -11.06 13.58 7.67
CA CYS A 48 -10.20 14.05 8.75
C CYS A 48 -8.92 13.22 8.85
N LEU A 49 -9.02 11.89 8.77
CA LEU A 49 -7.84 11.02 8.72
C LEU A 49 -6.96 11.31 7.52
N TYR A 50 -7.53 11.59 6.34
CA TYR A 50 -6.74 11.95 5.16
C TYR A 50 -5.80 13.14 5.41
N TYR A 51 -6.26 14.15 6.15
CA TYR A 51 -5.43 15.30 6.51
C TYR A 51 -4.42 15.00 7.63
N LEU A 52 -4.77 14.10 8.57
CA LEU A 52 -3.91 13.76 9.72
C LEU A 52 -2.80 12.76 9.38
N VAL A 53 -3.02 11.85 8.41
CA VAL A 53 -2.04 10.83 8.06
C VAL A 53 -0.76 11.48 7.53
N GLY A 54 0.40 11.00 7.94
CA GLY A 54 1.70 11.51 7.49
C GLY A 54 2.05 11.08 6.06
N ASP A 55 2.99 11.79 5.47
CA ASP A 55 3.61 11.38 4.21
C ASP A 55 4.82 10.45 4.53
N VAL A 56 5.04 9.42 3.71
CA VAL A 56 6.19 8.49 3.79
C VAL A 56 6.96 8.52 2.47
N THR A 57 8.29 8.46 2.58
CA THR A 57 9.16 8.40 1.42
C THR A 57 9.55 6.94 1.14
N VAL A 58 9.30 6.45 -0.07
CA VAL A 58 9.58 5.06 -0.45
C VAL A 58 10.64 4.99 -1.53
N CYS A 59 11.58 4.06 -1.40
CA CYS A 59 12.59 3.80 -2.42
C CYS A 59 12.05 2.90 -3.54
N TYR A 60 12.22 3.29 -4.81
CA TYR A 60 11.82 2.47 -5.96
C TYR A 60 12.55 1.13 -6.05
N ARG A 61 13.81 1.09 -5.61
CA ARG A 61 14.68 -0.11 -5.77
C ARG A 61 14.41 -1.16 -4.69
N CYS A 62 14.48 -0.75 -3.43
CA CYS A 62 14.39 -1.66 -2.29
C CYS A 62 13.02 -1.64 -1.57
N LEU A 63 12.12 -0.72 -1.93
CA LEU A 63 10.82 -0.53 -1.28
C LEU A 63 10.89 -0.22 0.22
N ALA A 64 12.07 0.20 0.71
CA ALA A 64 12.24 0.67 2.08
C ALA A 64 11.41 1.96 2.29
N GLN A 65 10.65 1.97 3.39
CA GLN A 65 9.80 3.08 3.80
C GLN A 65 10.53 3.92 4.86
N TYR A 66 10.71 5.21 4.59
CA TYR A 66 11.37 6.14 5.49
C TYR A 66 10.33 7.11 6.07
N ARG A 67 10.12 7.02 7.39
CA ARG A 67 9.24 7.89 8.18
C ARG A 67 10.09 8.92 8.92
N GLY A 68 9.72 10.19 8.87
CA GLY A 68 10.35 11.24 9.69
C GLY A 68 11.65 11.83 9.17
N ASN A 69 12.10 11.52 7.95
CA ASN A 69 13.13 12.33 7.30
C ASN A 69 12.49 13.61 6.76
N GLU A 70 13.13 14.75 7.03
CA GLU A 70 12.70 16.07 6.59
C GLU A 70 12.26 15.98 5.13
N ARG A 71 11.06 16.52 4.89
CA ARG A 71 10.42 16.64 3.59
C ARG A 71 11.41 17.29 2.64
N SER A 72 12.26 16.52 1.97
CA SER A 72 13.20 17.05 1.00
C SER A 72 12.33 17.63 -0.12
N PRO A 73 12.31 18.96 -0.33
CA PRO A 73 11.29 19.65 -1.12
C PRO A 73 11.36 19.37 -2.62
N GLY A 74 12.14 18.38 -3.07
CA GLY A 74 12.31 18.00 -4.48
C GLY A 74 11.82 16.60 -4.86
N HIS A 75 11.16 15.84 -3.97
CA HIS A 75 10.69 14.50 -4.32
C HIS A 75 9.33 14.53 -5.03
N ALA A 76 9.31 14.05 -6.28
CA ALA A 76 8.11 13.91 -7.07
C ALA A 76 7.17 12.81 -6.53
N PRO A 77 5.86 12.89 -6.81
CA PRO A 77 4.92 11.79 -6.60
C PRO A 77 5.35 10.53 -7.37
N PHE A 78 4.72 9.40 -7.06
CA PHE A 78 5.00 8.13 -7.72
C PHE A 78 4.82 8.21 -9.24
N ASP A 79 5.85 7.77 -9.97
CA ASP A 79 5.90 7.66 -11.42
C ASP A 79 5.84 6.19 -11.81
N LEU A 80 4.82 5.86 -12.60
CA LEU A 80 4.52 4.51 -13.05
C LEU A 80 5.63 3.93 -13.93
N ALA A 81 6.23 4.75 -14.81
CA ALA A 81 7.28 4.31 -15.72
C ALA A 81 8.57 3.94 -14.95
N ILE A 82 8.93 4.77 -13.97
CA ILE A 82 10.08 4.49 -13.08
C ILE A 82 9.80 3.25 -12.24
N GLY A 83 8.61 3.16 -11.64
CA GLY A 83 8.19 2.01 -10.85
C GLY A 83 8.24 0.69 -11.63
N GLU A 84 7.72 0.69 -12.86
CA GLU A 84 7.70 -0.51 -13.71
C GLU A 84 9.12 -0.89 -14.16
N ARG A 85 9.97 0.08 -14.50
CA ARG A 85 11.38 -0.20 -14.84
C ARG A 85 12.10 -0.95 -13.72
N TYR A 86 11.99 -0.47 -12.48
CA TYR A 86 12.62 -1.13 -11.32
C TYR A 86 12.00 -2.50 -11.02
N ARG A 87 10.69 -2.66 -11.25
CA ARG A 87 10.02 -3.97 -11.14
C ARG A 87 10.60 -4.98 -12.15
N GLN A 88 10.72 -4.58 -13.41
CA GLN A 88 11.28 -5.43 -14.47
C GLN A 88 12.75 -5.80 -14.21
N GLU A 89 13.55 -4.86 -13.69
CA GLU A 89 14.95 -5.12 -13.33
C GLU A 89 15.07 -6.18 -12.22
N ARG A 90 14.21 -6.12 -11.19
CA ARG A 90 14.15 -7.14 -10.14
C ARG A 90 13.81 -8.52 -10.69
N LEU A 91 12.78 -8.62 -11.54
CA LEU A 91 12.38 -9.88 -12.16
C LEU A 91 13.52 -10.48 -13.01
N ARG A 92 14.23 -9.65 -13.78
CA ARG A 92 15.41 -10.09 -14.56
C ARG A 92 16.51 -10.64 -13.67
N LEU A 93 16.83 -9.97 -12.56
CA LEU A 93 17.85 -10.45 -11.61
C LEU A 93 17.44 -11.77 -10.94
N GLU A 94 16.16 -11.92 -10.59
CA GLU A 94 15.61 -13.16 -10.02
C GLU A 94 15.69 -14.32 -11.03
N MET A 95 15.36 -14.08 -12.30
CA MET A 95 15.52 -15.06 -13.38
C MET A 95 16.98 -15.47 -13.56
N LEU A 96 17.92 -14.52 -13.62
CA LEU A 96 19.36 -14.83 -13.72
C LEU A 96 19.85 -15.67 -12.54
N ARG A 97 19.42 -15.35 -11.31
CA ARG A 97 19.73 -16.12 -10.10
C ARG A 97 19.10 -17.52 -10.10
N SER A 98 17.92 -17.68 -10.71
CA SER A 98 17.29 -19.00 -10.84
C SER A 98 18.05 -19.88 -11.84
N LYS A 99 18.46 -19.30 -12.98
CA LYS A 99 19.22 -20.00 -14.02
C LYS A 99 20.58 -20.48 -13.50
N SER A 100 21.32 -19.63 -12.79
CA SER A 100 22.61 -20.02 -12.21
C SER A 100 22.48 -21.15 -11.17
N ARG A 101 21.40 -21.15 -10.38
CA ARG A 101 21.10 -22.26 -9.46
C ARG A 101 20.87 -23.58 -10.20
N THR A 102 20.06 -23.57 -11.26
CA THR A 102 19.80 -24.76 -12.07
C THR A 102 21.06 -25.29 -12.74
N GLU A 103 21.92 -24.41 -13.27
CA GLU A 103 23.19 -24.79 -13.90
C GLU A 103 24.19 -25.35 -12.87
N SER A 104 24.25 -24.77 -11.67
CA SER A 104 25.11 -25.26 -10.58
C SER A 104 24.62 -26.55 -9.91
N GLY A 105 23.32 -26.85 -10.02
CA GLY A 105 22.68 -28.05 -9.48
C GLY A 105 22.44 -29.16 -10.52
N GLY A 106 22.94 -29.01 -11.75
CA GLY A 106 22.84 -30.01 -12.80
C GLY A 106 23.51 -31.33 -12.39
N PRO A 107 22.93 -32.50 -12.76
CA PRO A 107 23.43 -33.79 -12.30
C PRO A 107 24.88 -33.98 -12.73
N ARG A 108 25.78 -34.16 -11.76
CA ARG A 108 27.12 -34.69 -12.02
C ARG A 108 26.96 -35.99 -12.80
N SER A 109 27.54 -36.00 -13.99
CA SER A 109 27.69 -37.16 -14.87
C SER A 109 27.91 -38.45 -14.07
N LEU A 110 26.94 -39.37 -14.12
CA LEU A 110 27.26 -40.79 -14.00
C LEU A 110 27.90 -41.19 -15.33
N GLY A 111 29.22 -40.98 -15.41
CA GLY A 111 30.05 -41.63 -16.42
C GLY A 111 30.17 -43.10 -16.04
N GLY A 112 29.71 -43.97 -16.93
CA GLY A 112 30.03 -45.39 -16.98
C GLY A 112 30.91 -45.66 -18.20
#